data_AF-A0A7L2V955-F1
#
_entry.id   AF-A0A7L2V955-F1
#
_cell.length_a   1.000
_cell.length_b   1.000
_cell.length_c   1.000
_cell.angle_alpha   90.00
_cell.angle_beta   90.00
_cell.angle_gamma   90.00
#
_symmetry.space_group_name_H-M   'P 1'
#
loop_
_entity.id
_entity.type
_entity.pdbx_description
1 polymer ?
#
loop_
_entity_poly.entity_id
_entity_poly.type
_entity_poly.pdbx_seq_one_letter_code
_entity_poly.pdbx_strand_id
1 'polypeptide(L)'
;RGADGTWQLDRAEAGRAPLRLRAVWMQGTVLEVEHGSARGGSARLQDGSGPFTVLGVEKVPKGRPCLSAGTYVMVMGVVRSCSPEPVLRAIKMTDLSENPVHKSMWSLEVEDLHRVIP
;
A
#
# COMPACT_ATOMS: atom_id res chain seq x y z
N ARG A 1 11.30 4.69 -12.62
CA ARG A 1 11.78 5.50 -11.47
C ARG A 1 12.56 6.70 -11.99
N GLY A 2 12.16 7.92 -11.63
CA GLY A 2 12.90 9.14 -11.94
C GLY A 2 14.12 9.33 -11.03
N ALA A 3 15.05 10.20 -11.46
CA ALA A 3 16.30 10.49 -10.75
C ALA A 3 16.08 11.05 -9.33
N ASP A 4 14.96 11.73 -9.09
CA ASP A 4 14.51 12.28 -7.80
C ASP A 4 13.82 11.25 -6.87
N GLY A 5 13.79 9.98 -7.27
CA GLY A 5 13.09 8.92 -6.54
C GLY A 5 11.57 8.99 -6.67
N THR A 6 11.06 9.68 -7.70
CA THR A 6 9.65 9.60 -8.10
C THR A 6 9.38 8.36 -8.95
N TRP A 7 8.14 7.92 -8.91
CA TRP A 7 7.58 6.86 -9.72
C TRP A 7 6.52 7.46 -10.63
N GLN A 8 6.35 6.84 -11.79
CA GLN A 8 5.36 7.24 -12.78
C GLN A 8 4.32 6.13 -12.83
N LEU A 9 3.08 6.49 -12.50
CA LEU A 9 1.93 5.65 -12.63
C LEU A 9 1.35 5.85 -14.03
N ASP A 10 1.34 4.78 -14.81
CA ASP A 10 0.67 4.79 -16.10
C ASP A 10 -0.84 4.78 -15.88
N ARG A 11 -1.54 5.65 -16.60
CA ARG A 11 -3.00 5.81 -16.57
C ARG A 11 -3.58 5.89 -17.99
N ALA A 12 -2.85 5.38 -18.99
CA ALA A 12 -3.27 5.40 -20.39
C ALA A 12 -4.59 4.66 -20.63
N GLU A 13 -4.83 3.54 -19.93
CA GLU A 13 -6.10 2.80 -20.00
C GLU A 13 -7.30 3.63 -19.55
N ALA A 14 -7.09 4.58 -18.65
CA ALA A 14 -8.11 5.53 -18.19
C ALA A 14 -8.17 6.81 -19.05
N GLY A 15 -7.40 6.88 -20.14
CA GLY A 15 -7.31 8.07 -21.00
C GLY A 15 -6.66 9.28 -20.30
N ARG A 16 -5.84 9.05 -19.28
CA ARG A 16 -5.24 10.10 -18.44
C ARG A 16 -3.73 10.19 -18.62
N ALA A 17 -3.19 11.37 -18.37
CA ALA A 17 -1.74 11.58 -18.38
C ALA A 17 -1.07 10.79 -17.24
N PRO A 18 0.19 10.35 -17.39
CA PRO A 18 0.91 9.66 -16.32
C PRO A 18 1.05 10.52 -15.06
N LEU A 19 0.90 9.91 -13.89
CA LEU A 19 0.98 10.60 -12.61
C LEU A 19 2.34 10.34 -11.94
N ARG A 20 3.03 11.42 -11.54
CA ARG A 20 4.27 11.31 -10.76
C ARG A 20 3.97 11.26 -9.27
N LEU A 21 4.48 10.24 -8.59
CA LEU A 21 4.24 10.01 -7.16
C LEU A 21 5.49 9.52 -6.43
N ARG A 22 5.53 9.67 -5.12
CA ARG A 22 6.59 9.11 -4.24
C ARG A 22 6.00 8.25 -3.13
N ALA A 23 4.89 8.72 -2.57
CA ALA A 23 4.12 8.03 -1.58
C ALA A 23 2.81 7.53 -2.20
N VAL A 24 2.28 6.46 -1.62
CA VAL A 24 1.01 5.86 -1.98
C VAL A 24 0.20 5.62 -0.71
N TRP A 25 -1.11 5.61 -0.91
CA TRP A 25 -2.07 5.02 0.01
C TRP A 25 -2.55 3.71 -0.61
N MET A 26 -2.35 2.60 0.09
CA MET A 26 -2.82 1.28 -0.33
C MET A 26 -3.59 0.62 0.80
N GLN A 27 -4.49 -0.30 0.45
CA GLN A 27 -5.19 -1.15 1.42
C GLN A 27 -5.08 -2.60 1.01
N GLY A 28 -5.11 -3.53 1.97
CA GLY A 28 -4.97 -4.95 1.68
C GLY A 28 -5.17 -5.84 2.89
N THR A 29 -5.33 -7.13 2.64
CA THR A 29 -5.35 -8.16 3.68
C THR A 29 -3.92 -8.64 3.93
N VAL A 30 -3.48 -8.67 5.18
CA VAL A 30 -2.17 -9.21 5.54
C VAL A 30 -2.15 -10.71 5.30
N LEU A 31 -1.22 -11.18 4.48
CA LEU A 31 -1.00 -12.60 4.20
C LEU A 31 0.05 -13.18 5.15
N GLU A 32 1.20 -12.50 5.25
CA GLU A 32 2.37 -12.98 5.97
C GLU A 32 3.05 -11.81 6.71
N VAL A 33 3.65 -12.10 7.86
CA VAL A 33 4.39 -11.12 8.66
C VAL A 33 5.75 -11.70 9.02
N GLU A 34 6.82 -11.01 8.63
CA GLU A 34 8.18 -11.33 9.02
C GLU A 34 8.64 -10.36 10.11
N HIS A 35 8.88 -10.88 11.29
CA HIS A 35 9.34 -10.09 12.44
C HIS A 35 10.87 -10.00 12.49
N GLY A 36 11.38 -8.95 13.14
CA GLY A 36 12.75 -8.97 13.67
C GLY A 36 13.89 -8.83 12.65
N SER A 37 13.64 -8.30 11.45
CA SER A 37 14.74 -7.89 10.57
C SER A 37 15.42 -6.62 11.10
N ALA A 38 16.74 -6.45 10.87
CA ALA A 38 17.46 -5.20 11.18
C ALA A 38 16.80 -3.94 10.55
N ARG A 39 15.90 -4.14 9.60
CA ARG A 39 15.15 -3.09 8.88
C ARG A 39 13.79 -2.76 9.51
N GLY A 40 13.32 -3.51 10.52
CA GLY A 40 12.09 -3.23 11.28
C GLY A 40 10.87 -4.03 10.80
N GLY A 41 11.05 -5.31 10.52
CA GLY A 41 10.00 -6.23 10.05
C GLY A 41 9.50 -5.98 8.62
N SER A 42 8.77 -6.95 8.08
CA SER A 42 8.07 -6.86 6.80
C SER A 42 6.67 -7.48 6.92
N ALA A 43 5.76 -7.07 6.05
CA ALA A 43 4.47 -7.73 5.88
C ALA A 43 4.13 -7.81 4.40
N ARG A 44 3.63 -8.97 3.96
CA ARG A 44 3.10 -9.15 2.61
C ARG A 44 1.58 -9.02 2.66
N LEU A 45 1.04 -8.11 1.89
CA LEU A 45 -0.39 -7.80 1.82
C LEU A 45 -0.91 -8.14 0.43
N GLN A 46 -2.23 -8.30 0.32
CA GLN A 46 -2.90 -8.48 -0.96
C GLN A 46 -4.17 -7.63 -1.04
N ASP A 47 -4.30 -6.91 -2.16
CA ASP A 47 -5.53 -6.22 -2.54
C ASP A 47 -6.25 -6.97 -3.67
N GLY A 48 -7.25 -6.34 -4.29
CA GLY A 48 -8.00 -6.94 -5.40
C GLY A 48 -7.20 -7.08 -6.71
N SER A 49 -6.06 -6.39 -6.83
CA SER A 49 -5.21 -6.38 -8.02
C SER A 49 -3.98 -7.29 -7.89
N GLY A 50 -3.51 -7.55 -6.67
CA GLY A 50 -2.40 -8.46 -6.44
C GLY A 50 -1.68 -8.26 -5.10
N PRO A 51 -0.59 -9.00 -4.88
CA PRO A 51 0.21 -8.87 -3.67
C PRO A 51 1.17 -7.67 -3.73
N PHE A 52 1.50 -7.14 -2.56
CA PHE A 52 2.55 -6.14 -2.37
C PHE A 52 3.23 -6.30 -1.01
N THR A 53 4.50 -5.91 -0.92
CA THR A 53 5.32 -6.07 0.28
C THR A 53 5.56 -4.72 0.97
N VAL A 54 5.42 -4.69 2.29
CA VAL A 54 5.57 -3.50 3.11
C VAL A 54 6.70 -3.70 4.11
N LEU A 55 7.72 -2.85 4.03
CA LEU A 55 8.91 -2.89 4.88
C LEU A 55 8.80 -1.88 6.03
N GLY A 56 9.42 -2.19 7.17
CA GLY A 56 9.52 -1.27 8.30
C GLY A 56 8.24 -1.17 9.12
N VAL A 57 7.40 -2.21 9.08
CA VAL A 57 6.09 -2.26 9.74
C VAL A 57 6.18 -2.20 11.28
N GLU A 58 7.32 -2.54 11.87
CA GLU A 58 7.52 -2.43 13.33
C GLU A 58 7.93 -1.00 13.74
N LYS A 59 8.33 -0.16 12.78
CA LYS A 59 8.82 1.21 13.00
C LYS A 59 7.75 2.28 12.86
N VAL A 60 6.56 1.93 12.38
CA VAL A 60 5.46 2.90 12.26
C VAL A 60 4.83 3.19 13.63
N PRO A 61 4.20 4.36 13.83
CA PRO A 61 3.52 4.69 15.07
C PRO A 61 2.52 3.58 15.46
N LYS A 62 2.69 3.07 16.69
CA LYS A 62 1.89 1.96 17.20
C LYS A 62 0.50 2.46 17.59
N GLY A 63 -0.46 2.30 16.68
CA GLY A 63 -1.89 2.34 16.99
C GLY A 63 -2.36 1.00 17.56
N ARG A 64 -3.59 0.58 17.23
CA ARG A 64 -4.02 -0.79 17.50
C ARG A 64 -3.10 -1.81 16.80
N PRO A 65 -2.81 -2.96 17.44
CA PRO A 65 -2.08 -4.04 16.78
C PRO A 65 -2.79 -4.46 15.48
N CYS A 66 -2.09 -4.34 14.36
CA CYS A 66 -2.65 -4.61 13.02
C CYS A 66 -1.77 -5.57 12.19
N LEU A 67 -0.70 -6.10 12.80
CA LEU A 67 0.29 -6.99 12.17
C LEU A 67 -0.03 -8.46 12.46
N SER A 68 -1.14 -8.93 11.92
CA SER A 68 -1.52 -10.34 11.98
C SER A 68 -2.12 -10.77 10.65
N ALA A 69 -1.83 -12.01 10.24
CA ALA A 69 -2.40 -12.58 9.04
C ALA A 69 -3.94 -12.57 9.12
N GLY A 70 -4.60 -12.23 8.00
CA GLY A 70 -6.05 -12.08 7.89
C GLY A 70 -6.58 -10.68 8.21
N THR A 71 -5.80 -9.82 8.86
CA THR A 71 -6.22 -8.44 9.18
C THR A 71 -6.27 -7.59 7.93
N TYR A 72 -7.35 -6.83 7.75
CA TYR A 72 -7.49 -5.85 6.67
C TYR A 72 -6.98 -4.49 7.14
N VAL A 73 -6.04 -3.92 6.41
CA VAL A 73 -5.29 -2.74 6.85
C VAL A 73 -5.12 -1.73 5.72
N MET A 74 -5.01 -0.46 6.09
CA MET A 74 -4.43 0.57 5.23
C MET A 74 -2.94 0.70 5.48
N VAL A 75 -2.21 1.11 4.45
CA VAL A 75 -0.80 1.47 4.48
C VAL A 75 -0.57 2.77 3.72
N MET A 76 0.00 3.77 4.41
CA MET A 76 0.66 4.91 3.76
C MET A 76 2.14 4.59 3.69
N GLY A 77 2.74 4.64 2.50
CA GLY A 77 4.13 4.24 2.33
C GLY A 77 4.83 4.91 1.15
N VAL A 78 6.16 4.90 1.18
CA VAL A 78 7.01 5.36 0.08
C VAL A 78 7.33 4.18 -0.84
N VAL A 79 7.13 4.33 -2.15
CA VAL A 79 7.41 3.28 -3.13
C VAL A 79 8.92 3.06 -3.26
N ARG A 80 9.35 1.80 -3.15
CA ARG A 80 10.75 1.35 -3.23
C ARG A 80 11.04 0.53 -4.48
N SER A 81 10.11 -0.32 -4.88
CA SER A 81 10.11 -1.08 -6.13
C SER A 81 8.67 -1.28 -6.63
N CYS A 82 8.50 -1.56 -7.92
CA CYS A 82 7.22 -1.92 -8.54
C CYS A 82 7.26 -3.31 -9.21
N SER A 83 8.44 -3.89 -9.42
CA SER A 83 8.62 -5.14 -10.16
C SER A 83 9.66 -6.02 -9.44
N PRO A 84 9.46 -7.35 -9.37
CA PRO A 84 8.32 -8.12 -9.89
C PRO A 84 7.01 -7.91 -9.11
N GLU A 85 7.11 -7.44 -7.86
CA GLU A 85 5.96 -7.01 -7.05
C GLU A 85 6.22 -5.61 -6.46
N PRO A 86 5.18 -4.84 -6.11
CA PRO A 86 5.33 -3.56 -5.44
C PRO A 86 5.91 -3.72 -4.04
N VAL A 87 6.90 -2.89 -3.70
CA VAL A 87 7.52 -2.84 -2.38
C VAL A 87 7.44 -1.43 -1.83
N LEU A 88 6.87 -1.28 -0.64
CA LEU A 88 6.71 -0.01 0.07
C LEU A 88 7.58 0.03 1.32
N ARG A 89 8.01 1.24 1.71
CA ARG A 89 8.46 1.51 3.08
C ARG A 89 7.33 2.18 3.83
N ALA A 90 6.86 1.58 4.92
CA ALA A 90 5.74 2.08 5.69
C ALA A 90 6.05 3.45 6.33
N ILE A 91 5.06 4.34 6.30
CA ILE A 91 4.99 5.58 7.08
C ILE A 91 3.93 5.42 8.16
N LYS A 92 2.76 4.89 7.79
CA LYS A 92 1.63 4.62 8.68
C LYS A 92 0.94 3.34 8.25
N MET A 93 0.50 2.56 9.22
CA MET A 93 -0.31 1.37 9.03
C MET A 93 -1.47 1.40 10.04
N THR A 94 -2.67 1.00 9.63
CA THR A 94 -3.85 1.06 10.51
C THR A 94 -4.82 -0.07 10.18
N ASP A 95 -5.33 -0.71 11.23
CA ASP A 95 -6.38 -1.73 11.12
C ASP A 95 -7.70 -1.11 10.64
N LEU A 96 -8.31 -1.73 9.64
CA LEU A 96 -9.63 -1.39 9.09
C LEU A 96 -10.61 -2.56 9.20
N SER A 97 -10.25 -3.64 9.89
CA SER A 97 -11.02 -4.90 9.93
C SER A 97 -12.37 -4.77 10.64
N GLU A 98 -12.55 -3.79 11.52
CA GLU A 98 -13.81 -3.59 12.26
C GLU A 98 -14.99 -3.23 11.35
N ASN A 99 -14.72 -2.57 10.22
CA ASN A 99 -15.76 -2.18 9.27
C ASN A 99 -15.50 -2.80 7.89
N PRO A 100 -16.29 -3.83 7.48
CA PRO A 100 -16.09 -4.51 6.22
C PRO A 100 -16.31 -3.61 5.00
N VAL A 101 -17.00 -2.47 5.16
CA VAL A 101 -17.23 -1.50 4.09
C VAL A 101 -15.92 -1.01 3.50
N HIS A 102 -14.86 -0.84 4.30
CA HIS A 102 -13.56 -0.40 3.78
C HIS A 102 -13.03 -1.33 2.70
N LYS A 103 -13.10 -2.64 2.93
CA LYS A 103 -12.65 -3.64 1.94
C LYS A 103 -13.52 -3.65 0.70
N SER A 104 -14.84 -3.53 0.86
CA SER A 104 -15.78 -3.51 -0.27
C SER A 104 -15.70 -2.22 -1.10
N MET A 105 -15.34 -1.09 -0.50
CA MET A 105 -15.27 0.21 -1.17
C MET A 105 -13.91 0.48 -1.81
N TRP A 106 -12.84 -0.20 -1.40
CA TRP A 106 -11.48 0.14 -1.79
C TRP A 106 -11.26 0.27 -3.30
N SER A 107 -11.76 -0.67 -4.12
CA SER A 107 -11.59 -0.57 -5.57
C SER A 107 -12.34 0.63 -6.17
N LEU A 108 -13.49 0.99 -5.60
CA LEU A 108 -14.28 2.15 -6.02
C LEU A 108 -13.58 3.46 -5.62
N GLU A 109 -13.00 3.51 -4.42
CA GLU A 109 -12.22 4.67 -3.94
C GLU A 109 -11.00 4.93 -4.85
N VAL A 110 -10.28 3.88 -5.24
CA VAL A 110 -9.13 3.99 -6.16
C VAL A 110 -9.58 4.48 -7.53
N GLU A 111 -10.65 3.91 -8.08
CA GLU A 111 -11.19 4.29 -9.38
C GLU A 111 -11.66 5.75 -9.40
N ASP A 112 -12.47 6.15 -8.42
CA ASP A 112 -13.00 7.51 -8.32
C ASP A 112 -11.86 8.54 -8.18
N LEU A 113 -10.89 8.26 -7.30
CA LEU A 113 -9.72 9.13 -7.13
C LEU A 113 -8.92 9.28 -8.44
N HIS A 114 -8.73 8.19 -9.19
CA HIS A 114 -8.05 8.23 -10.48
C HIS A 114 -8.82 9.02 -11.54
N ARG A 115 -10.16 9.06 -11.45
CA ARG A 115 -11.02 9.83 -12.37
C ARG A 115 -10.93 11.33 -12.11
N VAL A 116 -10.75 11.77 -10.85
CA VAL A 116 -10.74 13.19 -10.48
C VAL A 116 -9.36 13.83 -10.52
N ILE A 117 -8.27 13.06 -10.39
CA ILE A 117 -6.91 13.59 -10.50
C ILE A 117 -6.59 13.91 -11.97
N PRO A 118 -6.28 15.18 -12.31
CA PRO A 118 -5.97 15.61 -13.67
C PRO A 118 -4.89 14.78 -14.37
#